data_AF-B1T3Q9-F1
#
_entry.id   AF-B1T3Q9-F1
#
_cell.length_a   1.000
_cell.length_b   1.000
_cell.length_c   1.000
_cell.angle_alpha   90.00
_cell.angle_beta   90.00
_cell.angle_gamma   90.00
#
_symmetry.space_group_name_H-M   'P 1'
#
loop_
_entity.id
_entity.type
_entity.pdbx_description
1 polymer ?
#
loop_
_entity_poly.entity_id
_entity_poly.type
_entity_poly.pdbx_seq_one_letter_code
_entity_poly.pdbx_strand_id
1 'polypeptide(L)'
;MADSDWAGYVGMATGLFGAVMGYVGYRRSNQIKALDMRLALRKDLGEARESVTMLRELMASAAGSRRATLAARGLGRSGAMVIWEQALEADRTTIEQIAASIRSEGTDFAALSEAQLETELVAVHKIKMSLATLVEKYRGELAADDDTRRQIGQQQTAIAAARMSQKQ
;
A
#
# COMPACT_ATOMS: atom_id res chain seq x y z
N MET A 1 12.43 -23.96 -1.82
CA MET A 1 11.20 -23.53 -1.13
C MET A 1 10.70 -22.29 -1.84
N ALA A 2 9.73 -22.47 -2.73
CA ALA A 2 9.20 -21.44 -3.61
C ALA A 2 7.67 -21.43 -3.43
N ASP A 3 7.21 -21.14 -2.22
CA ASP A 3 5.78 -21.17 -1.89
C ASP A 3 5.50 -20.10 -0.84
N SER A 4 5.21 -18.88 -1.28
CA SER A 4 4.55 -17.84 -0.44
C SER A 4 4.01 -16.67 -1.26
N ASP A 5 4.63 -16.34 -2.40
CA ASP A 5 4.25 -15.13 -3.15
C ASP A 5 2.99 -15.30 -4.00
N TRP A 6 2.79 -16.49 -4.60
CA TRP A 6 1.68 -16.69 -5.54
C TRP A 6 0.32 -16.83 -4.83
N ALA A 7 0.27 -17.48 -3.66
CA ALA A 7 -0.96 -17.66 -2.89
C ALA A 7 -1.45 -16.32 -2.31
N GLY A 8 -0.53 -15.46 -1.88
CA GLY A 8 -0.84 -14.07 -1.49
C GLY A 8 -1.36 -13.26 -2.67
N TYR A 9 -0.73 -13.37 -3.85
CA TYR A 9 -1.15 -12.68 -5.06
C TYR A 9 -2.51 -13.13 -5.59
N VAL A 10 -2.79 -14.45 -5.59
CA VAL A 10 -4.06 -15.03 -6.05
C VAL A 10 -5.19 -14.76 -5.07
N GLY A 11 -4.94 -14.84 -3.76
CA GLY A 11 -5.91 -14.47 -2.73
C GLY A 11 -6.28 -12.99 -2.78
N MET A 12 -5.28 -12.12 -2.95
CA MET A 12 -5.46 -10.68 -3.11
C MET A 12 -6.20 -10.34 -4.41
N ALA A 13 -5.82 -10.96 -5.54
CA ALA A 13 -6.49 -10.77 -6.82
C ALA A 13 -7.97 -11.20 -6.76
N THR A 14 -8.27 -12.35 -6.15
CA THR A 14 -9.65 -12.86 -6.03
C THR A 14 -10.50 -11.96 -5.12
N GLY A 15 -9.95 -11.46 -4.01
CA GLY A 15 -10.63 -10.49 -3.15
C GLY A 15 -10.93 -9.17 -3.86
N LEU A 16 -9.97 -8.67 -4.66
CA LEU A 16 -10.15 -7.52 -5.55
C LEU A 16 -11.30 -7.72 -6.55
N PHE A 17 -11.38 -8.90 -7.18
CA PHE A 17 -12.49 -9.22 -8.09
C PHE A 17 -13.85 -9.23 -7.38
N GLY A 18 -13.94 -9.83 -6.18
CA GLY A 18 -15.17 -9.84 -5.39
C GLY A 18 -15.62 -8.44 -4.97
N ALA A 19 -14.69 -7.60 -4.50
CA ALA A 19 -14.97 -6.22 -4.12
C ALA A 19 -15.45 -5.38 -5.32
N VAL A 20 -14.82 -5.55 -6.49
CA VAL A 20 -15.23 -4.89 -7.73
C VAL A 20 -16.63 -5.33 -8.16
N MET A 21 -16.92 -6.63 -8.16
CA MET A 21 -18.24 -7.14 -8.54
C MET A 21 -19.33 -6.68 -7.57
N GLY A 22 -19.04 -6.64 -6.27
CA GLY A 22 -19.94 -6.07 -5.26
C GLY A 22 -20.20 -4.59 -5.47
N TYR A 23 -19.16 -3.82 -5.80
CA TYR A 23 -19.28 -2.40 -6.13
C TYR A 23 -20.15 -2.15 -7.38
N VAL A 24 -19.93 -2.93 -8.45
CA VAL A 24 -20.76 -2.89 -9.67
C VAL A 24 -22.22 -3.20 -9.34
N GLY A 25 -22.48 -4.28 -8.59
CA GLY A 25 -23.83 -4.65 -8.18
C GLY A 25 -24.54 -3.54 -7.41
N TYR A 26 -23.85 -2.95 -6.42
CA TYR A 26 -24.38 -1.83 -5.63
C TYR A 26 -24.73 -0.62 -6.50
N ARG A 27 -23.84 -0.21 -7.42
CA ARG A 27 -24.05 0.94 -8.31
C ARG A 27 -25.22 0.72 -9.26
N ARG A 28 -25.28 -0.46 -9.89
CA ARG A 28 -26.31 -0.81 -10.87
C ARG A 28 -27.70 -0.89 -10.23
N SER A 29 -27.80 -1.38 -9.00
CA SER A 29 -29.08 -1.44 -8.26
C SER A 29 -29.58 -0.06 -7.81
N ASN A 30 -28.70 0.92 -7.59
CA ASN A 30 -29.07 2.24 -7.05
C ASN A 30 -29.45 3.30 -8.09
N GLN A 31 -29.48 2.98 -9.39
CA GLN A 31 -29.86 3.92 -10.49
C GLN A 31 -29.30 5.34 -10.31
N ILE A 32 -28.01 5.43 -9.99
CA ILE A 32 -27.35 6.72 -9.75
C ILE A 32 -27.29 7.47 -11.09
N LYS A 33 -27.85 8.68 -11.12
CA LYS A 33 -27.91 9.50 -12.34
C LYS A 33 -26.50 9.84 -12.83
N ALA A 34 -26.33 9.99 -14.15
CA ALA A 34 -25.05 10.33 -14.78
C ALA A 34 -24.30 11.51 -14.13
N LEU A 35 -25.01 12.53 -13.65
CA LEU A 35 -24.41 13.70 -13.00
C LEU A 35 -23.76 13.34 -11.66
N ASP A 36 -24.43 12.51 -10.86
CA ASP A 36 -23.90 12.01 -9.58
C ASP A 36 -22.72 11.05 -9.81
N MET A 37 -22.75 10.26 -10.89
CA MET A 37 -21.63 9.40 -11.28
C MET A 37 -20.38 10.20 -11.63
N ARG A 38 -20.51 11.31 -12.35
CA ARG A 38 -19.39 12.21 -12.68
C ARG A 38 -18.78 12.85 -11.44
N LEU A 39 -19.63 13.31 -10.52
CA LEU A 39 -19.17 13.90 -9.26
C LEU A 39 -18.44 12.87 -8.41
N ALA A 40 -19.00 11.65 -8.30
CA ALA A 40 -18.35 10.56 -7.61
C ALA A 40 -17.01 10.17 -8.25
N LEU A 41 -16.93 10.12 -9.59
CA LEU A 41 -15.69 9.80 -10.30
C LEU A 41 -14.61 10.84 -10.02
N ARG A 42 -14.94 12.14 -10.07
CA ARG A 42 -13.99 13.21 -9.73
C ARG A 42 -13.49 13.10 -8.30
N LYS A 43 -14.39 12.83 -7.35
CA LYS A 43 -14.04 12.59 -5.95
C LYS A 43 -13.10 11.40 -5.80
N ASP A 44 -13.46 10.24 -6.37
CA ASP A 44 -12.66 9.02 -6.28
C ASP A 44 -11.27 9.18 -6.93
N LEU A 45 -11.18 9.91 -8.04
CA LEU A 45 -9.90 10.28 -8.66
C LEU A 45 -9.05 11.17 -7.75
N GLY A 46 -9.67 12.16 -7.09
CA GLY A 46 -8.99 13.02 -6.12
C GLY A 46 -8.43 12.22 -4.95
N GLU A 47 -9.25 11.37 -4.34
CA GLU A 47 -8.82 10.47 -3.25
C GLU A 47 -7.71 9.51 -3.69
N ALA A 48 -7.74 9.01 -4.92
CA ALA A 48 -6.68 8.17 -5.46
C ALA A 48 -5.35 8.93 -5.60
N ARG A 49 -5.37 10.19 -6.06
CA ARG A 49 -4.16 11.04 -6.13
C ARG A 49 -3.59 11.34 -4.75
N GLU A 50 -4.46 11.67 -3.79
CA GLU A 50 -4.05 11.89 -2.40
C GLU A 50 -3.42 10.62 -1.81
N SER A 51 -4.02 9.46 -2.06
CA SER A 51 -3.51 8.17 -1.62
C SER A 51 -2.13 7.86 -2.21
N VAL A 52 -1.88 8.20 -3.48
CA VAL A 52 -0.55 8.09 -4.10
C VAL A 52 0.48 8.94 -3.36
N THR A 53 0.16 10.20 -3.07
CA THR A 53 1.06 11.10 -2.34
C THR A 53 1.37 10.57 -0.93
N MET A 54 0.33 10.19 -0.18
CA MET A 54 0.48 9.61 1.15
C MET A 54 1.32 8.32 1.14
N LEU A 55 1.11 7.46 0.15
CA LEU A 55 1.83 6.20 0.03
C LEU A 55 3.32 6.42 -0.26
N ARG A 56 3.68 7.41 -1.09
CA ARG A 56 5.10 7.78 -1.32
C ARG A 56 5.79 8.17 -0.02
N GLU A 57 5.14 8.97 0.83
CA GLU A 57 5.66 9.37 2.13
C GLU A 57 5.78 8.18 3.10
N LEU A 58 4.77 7.31 3.12
CA LEU A 58 4.75 6.10 3.93
C LEU A 58 5.91 5.16 3.56
N MET A 59 6.16 4.96 2.27
CA MET A 59 7.26 4.15 1.76
C MET A 59 8.62 4.73 2.11
N ALA A 60 8.78 6.06 2.03
CA ALA A 60 10.01 6.72 2.44
C ALA A 60 10.27 6.52 3.94
N SER A 61 9.22 6.61 4.76
CA SER A 61 9.27 6.37 6.20
C SER A 61 9.63 4.92 6.53
N ALA A 62 8.95 3.96 5.88
CA ALA A 62 9.26 2.53 6.01
C ALA A 62 10.70 2.23 5.59
N ALA A 63 11.21 2.91 4.56
CA ALA A 63 12.58 2.75 4.13
C ALA A 63 13.62 3.25 5.12
N GLY A 64 13.37 4.40 5.75
CA GLY A 64 14.19 4.88 6.85
C GLY A 64 14.18 3.92 8.03
N SER A 65 12.99 3.46 8.42
CA SER A 65 12.80 2.52 9.53
C SER A 65 13.54 1.21 9.33
N ARG A 66 13.39 0.58 8.15
CA ARG A 66 14.03 -0.70 7.86
C ARG A 66 15.55 -0.60 7.91
N ARG A 67 16.12 0.45 7.32
CA ARG A 67 17.57 0.71 7.34
C ARG A 67 18.10 0.83 8.75
N ALA A 68 17.42 1.62 9.59
CA ALA A 68 17.81 1.80 10.98
C ALA A 68 17.74 0.48 11.77
N THR A 69 16.65 -0.27 11.60
CA THR A 69 16.42 -1.54 12.30
C THR A 69 17.44 -2.61 11.89
N LEU A 70 17.72 -2.77 10.59
CA LEU A 70 18.72 -3.73 10.13
C LEU A 70 20.15 -3.31 10.49
N ALA A 71 20.46 -2.01 10.47
CA ALA A 71 21.75 -1.51 10.95
C ALA A 71 21.96 -1.82 12.44
N ALA A 72 20.94 -1.62 13.28
CA ALA A 72 20.99 -1.95 14.71
C ALA A 72 21.21 -3.46 14.96
N ARG A 73 20.79 -4.32 14.02
CA ARG A 73 21.02 -5.78 14.05
C ARG A 73 22.33 -6.21 13.40
N GLY A 74 23.14 -5.29 12.87
CA GLY A 74 24.34 -5.60 12.11
C GLY A 74 24.06 -6.20 10.72
N LEU A 75 22.82 -6.13 10.23
CA LEU A 75 22.34 -6.72 8.98
C LEU A 75 22.18 -5.68 7.85
N GLY A 76 22.66 -4.44 8.03
CA GLY A 76 22.48 -3.35 7.08
C GLY A 76 23.10 -3.57 5.68
N ARG A 77 23.99 -4.56 5.51
CA ARG A 77 24.57 -4.97 4.22
C ARG A 77 24.22 -6.42 3.84
N SER A 78 23.18 -6.97 4.44
CA SER A 78 22.75 -8.35 4.18
C SER A 78 22.03 -8.48 2.84
N GLY A 79 21.96 -9.70 2.29
CA GLY A 79 21.12 -9.99 1.12
C GLY A 79 19.63 -9.69 1.36
N ALA A 80 19.16 -9.80 2.60
CA ALA A 80 17.80 -9.42 2.97
C ALA A 80 17.54 -7.91 2.76
N MET A 81 18.53 -7.06 3.03
CA MET A 81 18.45 -5.63 2.73
C MET A 81 18.32 -5.40 1.22
N VAL A 82 19.11 -6.10 0.41
CA VAL A 82 19.08 -5.98 -1.06
C VAL A 82 17.72 -6.40 -1.62
N ILE A 83 17.19 -7.54 -1.18
CA ILE A 83 15.88 -8.04 -1.61
C ILE A 83 14.78 -7.02 -1.25
N TRP A 84 14.84 -6.47 -0.03
CA TRP A 84 13.87 -5.48 0.42
C TRP A 84 13.96 -4.17 -0.39
N GLU A 85 15.16 -3.69 -0.73
CA GLU A 85 15.32 -2.50 -1.59
C GLU A 85 14.81 -2.73 -3.02
N GLN A 86 15.01 -3.92 -3.58
CA GLN A 86 14.44 -4.29 -4.88
C GLN A 86 12.91 -4.31 -4.83
N ALA A 87 12.32 -4.86 -3.76
CA ALA A 87 10.87 -4.87 -3.59
C ALA A 87 10.30 -3.44 -3.43
N LEU A 88 10.98 -2.58 -2.67
CA LEU A 88 10.62 -1.17 -2.53
C LEU A 88 10.61 -0.46 -3.89
N GLU A 89 11.63 -0.69 -4.71
CA GLU A 89 11.76 -0.04 -6.02
C GLU A 89 10.72 -0.55 -7.03
N ALA A 90 10.41 -1.84 -6.99
CA ALA A 90 9.31 -2.42 -7.78
C ALA A 90 7.95 -1.81 -7.38
N ASP A 91 7.69 -1.63 -6.10
CA ASP A 91 6.48 -0.99 -5.61
C ASP A 91 6.42 0.50 -5.99
N ARG A 92 7.55 1.22 -5.95
CA ARG A 92 7.62 2.62 -6.43
C ARG A 92 7.27 2.72 -7.90
N THR A 93 7.85 1.84 -8.71
CA THR A 93 7.54 1.77 -10.14
C THR A 93 6.05 1.51 -10.35
N THR A 94 5.46 0.60 -9.57
CA THR A 94 4.01 0.31 -9.61
C THR A 94 3.18 1.55 -9.28
N ILE A 95 3.58 2.33 -8.26
CA ILE A 95 2.88 3.56 -7.88
C ILE A 95 3.00 4.63 -8.96
N GLU A 96 4.16 4.77 -9.60
CA GLU A 96 4.31 5.72 -10.71
C GLU A 96 3.45 5.32 -11.92
N GLN A 97 3.33 4.02 -12.21
CA GLN A 97 2.40 3.51 -13.23
C GLN A 97 0.94 3.79 -12.86
N ILE A 98 0.55 3.56 -11.60
CA ILE A 98 -0.79 3.88 -11.11
C ILE A 98 -1.03 5.39 -11.22
N ALA A 99 -0.10 6.22 -10.77
CA ALA A 99 -0.19 7.67 -10.82
C ALA A 99 -0.38 8.17 -12.26
N ALA A 100 0.37 7.61 -13.21
CA ALA A 100 0.24 7.93 -14.64
C ALA A 100 -1.11 7.48 -15.24
N SER A 101 -1.72 6.42 -14.70
CA SER A 101 -3.04 5.94 -15.15
C SER A 101 -4.21 6.77 -14.61
N ILE A 102 -4.01 7.53 -13.54
CA ILE A 102 -5.05 8.40 -12.98
C ILE A 102 -5.26 9.58 -13.93
N ARG A 103 -6.46 9.66 -14.52
CA ARG A 103 -6.92 10.79 -15.35
C ARG A 103 -6.63 12.12 -14.67
N SER A 104 -6.27 13.16 -15.42
CA SER A 104 -6.03 14.51 -14.85
C SER A 104 -7.32 15.17 -14.35
N GLU A 105 -7.20 16.14 -13.43
CA GLU A 105 -8.35 16.88 -12.87
C GLU A 105 -9.16 17.64 -13.91
N GLY A 106 -8.50 18.07 -14.99
CA GLY A 106 -9.14 18.76 -16.12
C GLY A 106 -9.87 17.84 -17.10
N THR A 107 -9.92 16.52 -16.85
CA THR A 107 -10.63 15.61 -17.75
C THR A 107 -12.13 15.91 -17.73
N ASP A 108 -12.68 16.25 -18.90
CA ASP A 108 -14.11 16.45 -19.03
C ASP A 108 -14.84 15.10 -19.18
N PHE A 109 -15.73 14.82 -18.23
CA PHE A 109 -16.56 13.62 -18.21
C PHE A 109 -17.99 13.90 -18.71
N ALA A 110 -18.31 15.13 -19.12
CA ALA A 110 -19.63 15.52 -19.59
C ALA A 110 -20.07 14.77 -20.86
N ALA A 111 -19.10 14.39 -21.70
CA ALA A 111 -19.34 13.64 -22.93
C ALA A 111 -19.51 12.12 -22.73
N LEU A 112 -19.24 11.60 -21.52
CA LEU A 112 -19.37 10.16 -21.25
C LEU A 112 -20.83 9.76 -21.00
N SER A 113 -21.21 8.62 -21.58
CA SER A 113 -22.45 7.91 -21.29
C SER A 113 -22.41 7.24 -19.90
N GLU A 114 -23.56 6.86 -19.37
CA GLU A 114 -23.66 6.19 -18.06
C GLU A 114 -22.84 4.90 -17.99
N ALA A 115 -22.88 4.07 -19.03
CA ALA A 115 -22.10 2.83 -19.10
C ALA A 115 -20.57 3.10 -19.11
N GLN A 116 -20.14 4.16 -19.77
CA GLN A 116 -18.74 4.57 -19.77
C GLN A 116 -18.33 5.13 -18.40
N LEU A 117 -19.19 5.91 -17.75
CA LEU A 117 -18.97 6.41 -16.39
C LEU A 117 -18.88 5.27 -15.38
N GLU A 118 -19.70 4.23 -15.52
CA GLU A 118 -19.63 3.03 -14.69
C GLU A 118 -18.29 2.31 -14.86
N THR A 119 -17.83 2.16 -16.10
CA THR A 119 -16.55 1.54 -16.42
C THR A 119 -15.38 2.31 -15.80
N GLU A 120 -15.39 3.64 -15.91
CA GLU A 120 -14.37 4.51 -15.31
C GLU A 120 -14.42 4.46 -13.78
N LEU A 121 -15.61 4.45 -13.17
CA LEU A 121 -15.75 4.29 -11.71
C LEU A 121 -15.19 2.95 -11.22
N VAL A 122 -15.43 1.88 -11.95
CA VAL A 122 -14.85 0.56 -11.66
C VAL A 122 -13.32 0.59 -11.79
N ALA A 123 -12.79 1.25 -12.82
CA ALA A 123 -11.35 1.38 -13.01
C ALA A 123 -10.68 2.14 -11.85
N VAL A 124 -11.27 3.27 -11.44
CA VAL A 124 -10.77 4.04 -10.30
C VAL A 124 -10.91 3.25 -9.00
N HIS A 125 -11.99 2.49 -8.81
CA HIS A 125 -12.14 1.63 -7.64
C HIS A 125 -11.04 0.56 -7.55
N LYS A 126 -10.67 -0.06 -8.69
CA LYS A 126 -9.52 -0.99 -8.75
C LYS A 126 -8.21 -0.32 -8.36
N ILE A 127 -7.98 0.91 -8.82
CA ILE A 127 -6.82 1.71 -8.42
C ILE A 127 -6.81 1.93 -6.91
N LYS A 128 -7.93 2.40 -6.33
CA LYS A 128 -8.06 2.64 -4.88
C LYS A 128 -7.78 1.38 -4.07
N MET A 129 -8.27 0.23 -4.50
CA MET A 129 -8.01 -1.04 -3.82
C MET A 129 -6.53 -1.45 -3.90
N SER A 130 -5.89 -1.28 -5.05
CA SER A 130 -4.46 -1.56 -5.22
C SER A 130 -3.61 -0.66 -4.31
N LEU A 131 -3.95 0.64 -4.23
CA LEU A 131 -3.30 1.59 -3.32
C LEU A 131 -3.52 1.21 -1.85
N ALA A 132 -4.73 0.82 -1.48
CA ALA A 132 -5.04 0.38 -0.11
C ALA A 132 -4.21 -0.83 0.31
N THR A 133 -3.99 -1.80 -0.59
CA THR A 133 -3.14 -2.95 -0.27
C THR A 133 -1.68 -2.55 -0.02
N LEU A 134 -1.13 -1.63 -0.82
CA LEU A 134 0.21 -1.12 -0.59
C LEU A 134 0.30 -0.34 0.73
N VAL A 135 -0.72 0.45 1.07
CA VAL A 135 -0.80 1.14 2.37
C VAL A 135 -0.73 0.14 3.52
N GLU A 136 -1.53 -0.91 3.49
CA GLU A 136 -1.54 -1.93 4.55
C GLU A 136 -0.23 -2.70 4.63
N LYS A 137 0.38 -3.04 3.48
CA LYS A 137 1.74 -3.62 3.43
C LYS A 137 2.73 -2.73 4.20
N TYR A 138 2.87 -1.47 3.81
CA TYR A 138 3.89 -0.59 4.41
C TYR A 138 3.62 -0.20 5.86
N ARG A 139 2.34 -0.13 6.28
CA ARG A 139 1.98 -0.02 7.70
C ARG A 139 2.41 -1.25 8.49
N GLY A 140 2.18 -2.44 7.94
CA GLY A 140 2.63 -3.70 8.54
C GLY A 140 4.16 -3.75 8.68
N GLU A 141 4.90 -3.29 7.67
CA GLU A 141 6.36 -3.26 7.73
C GLU A 141 6.90 -2.30 8.81
N LEU A 142 6.29 -1.12 8.94
CA LEU A 142 6.63 -0.18 10.02
C LEU A 142 6.36 -0.79 11.40
N ALA A 143 5.21 -1.43 11.58
CA ALA A 143 4.88 -2.08 12.84
C ALA A 143 5.87 -3.21 13.19
N ALA A 144 6.28 -4.02 12.21
CA ALA A 144 7.28 -5.06 12.41
C ALA A 144 8.67 -4.51 12.79
N ASP A 145 9.08 -3.39 12.18
CA ASP A 145 10.31 -2.69 12.55
C ASP A 145 10.22 -2.10 13.97
N ASP A 146 9.09 -1.52 14.35
CA ASP A 146 8.85 -1.00 15.71
C ASP A 146 8.98 -2.09 16.76
N ASP A 147 8.37 -3.25 16.52
CA ASP A 147 8.48 -4.40 17.42
C ASP A 147 9.91 -4.92 17.51
N THR A 148 10.62 -4.96 16.39
CA THR A 148 12.04 -5.34 16.39
C THR A 148 12.88 -4.36 17.21
N ARG A 149 12.65 -3.04 17.07
CA ARG A 149 13.35 -2.02 17.86
C ARG A 149 13.08 -2.16 19.35
N ARG A 150 11.83 -2.44 19.74
CA ARG A 150 11.47 -2.72 21.15
C ARG A 150 12.21 -3.93 21.70
N GLN A 151 12.27 -5.03 20.95
CA GLN A 151 12.99 -6.24 21.35
C GLN A 151 14.49 -5.99 21.56
N ILE A 152 15.13 -5.24 20.65
CA ILE A 152 16.55 -4.88 20.79
C ILE A 152 16.79 -4.09 22.08
N GLY A 153 15.95 -3.10 22.38
CA GLY A 153 16.06 -2.30 23.61
C GLY A 153 15.90 -3.14 24.88
N GLN A 154 14.94 -4.08 24.88
CA GLN A 154 14.75 -5.02 26.00
C GLN A 154 15.96 -5.94 26.19
N GLN A 155 16.52 -6.49 25.11
CA GLN A 155 17.71 -7.34 25.16
C GLN A 155 18.93 -6.58 25.71
N GLN A 156 19.16 -5.35 25.25
CA GLN A 156 20.27 -4.51 25.74
C GLN A 156 20.13 -4.22 27.24
N THR A 157 18.92 -3.94 27.70
CA THR A 157 18.63 -3.67 29.12
C THR A 157 18.89 -4.92 29.98
N ALA A 158 18.43 -6.09 29.52
CA ALA A 158 18.66 -7.37 30.22
C ALA A 158 20.16 -7.72 30.30
N ILE A 159 20.92 -7.51 29.22
CA ILE A 159 22.37 -7.75 29.21
C ILE A 159 23.09 -6.80 30.18
N ALA A 160 22.70 -5.52 30.21
CA ALA A 160 23.28 -4.56 31.15
C ALA A 160 23.00 -4.95 32.61
N ALA A 161 21.76 -5.35 32.93
CA ALA A 161 21.39 -5.82 34.26
C ALA A 161 22.18 -7.08 34.68
N ALA A 162 22.31 -8.07 33.80
CA ALA A 162 23.09 -9.28 34.06
C ALA A 162 24.57 -8.98 34.33
N ARG A 163 25.17 -8.06 33.56
CA ARG A 163 26.56 -7.62 33.76
C ARG A 163 26.78 -6.89 35.08
N MET A 164 25.78 -6.16 35.57
CA MET A 164 25.85 -5.50 36.88
C MET A 164 25.74 -6.50 38.03
N SER A 165 24.87 -7.51 37.91
CA SER A 165 24.69 -8.56 38.92
C SER A 165 25.90 -9.50 39.07
N GLN A 166 26.71 -9.70 38.03
CA GLN A 166 27.92 -10.54 38.09
C GLN A 166 29.14 -9.84 38.73
N LYS A 167 29.08 -8.52 38.95
CA LYS A 167 30.17 -7.74 39.56
C LYS A 167 29.98 -7.51 41.07
N GLN A 168 28.88 -7.97 41.64
CA GLN A 168 28.58 -7.96 43.08
C GLN A 168 28.91 -9.33 43.67
#